data_AF-A0A7X6X3I7-F1
#
_entry.id   AF-A0A7X6X3I7-F1
#
_cell.length_a   1.000
_cell.length_b   1.000
_cell.length_c   1.000
_cell.angle_alpha   90.00
_cell.angle_beta   90.00
_cell.angle_gamma   90.00
#
_symmetry.space_group_name_H-M   'P 1'
#
loop_
_entity.id
_entity.type
_entity.pdbx_description
1 polymer ?
#
loop_
_entity_poly.entity_id
_entity_poly.type
_entity_poly.pdbx_seq_one_letter_code
_entity_poly.pdbx_strand_id
1 'polypeptide(L)'
;GWGLVDEELVQEGERIYVILVAEKKSKVSVPGELDLEVGPVLKEKKHPLLAAYLERKKKRYLDIWRGLSRSRQPAAAARRQDIEKKIMQLEEVIRCLSHAKK
;
A
#
# COMPACT_ATOMS: atom_id res chain seq x y z
N GLY A 1 13.65 18.59 5.10
CA GLY A 1 13.11 17.23 5.23
C GLY A 1 13.73 16.33 4.16
N TRP A 2 13.34 15.06 4.13
CA TRP A 2 13.66 14.14 3.04
C TRP A 2 12.44 14.03 2.13
N GLY A 3 12.61 14.32 0.84
CA GLY A 3 11.55 14.16 -0.16
C GLY A 3 11.81 12.92 -0.98
N LEU A 4 10.80 12.09 -1.15
CA LEU A 4 10.84 10.96 -2.07
C LEU A 4 10.94 11.51 -3.50
N VAL A 5 11.89 10.98 -4.27
CA VAL A 5 12.14 11.37 -5.67
C VAL A 5 11.89 10.22 -6.64
N ASP A 6 12.04 8.97 -6.18
CA ASP A 6 11.67 7.80 -6.95
C ASP A 6 11.27 6.63 -6.03
N GLU A 7 10.49 5.72 -6.57
CA GLU A 7 10.14 4.44 -5.96
C GLU A 7 10.17 3.37 -7.03
N GLU A 8 10.74 2.20 -6.76
CA GLU A 8 10.82 1.11 -7.73
C GLU A 8 10.35 -0.21 -7.13
N LEU A 9 9.62 -1.01 -7.91
CA LEU A 9 9.21 -2.36 -7.51
C LEU A 9 10.01 -3.38 -8.32
N VAL A 10 10.81 -4.18 -7.64
CA VAL A 10 11.60 -5.24 -8.27
C VAL A 10 11.06 -6.59 -7.82
N GLN A 11 10.84 -7.50 -8.77
CA GLN A 11 10.43 -8.87 -8.47
C GLN A 11 11.60 -9.84 -8.61
N GLU A 12 11.86 -10.61 -7.56
CA GLU A 12 12.81 -11.73 -7.56
C GLU A 12 12.07 -12.98 -7.10
N GLY A 13 11.80 -13.90 -8.04
CA GLY A 13 10.96 -15.07 -7.81
C GLY A 13 9.57 -14.68 -7.27
N GLU A 14 9.24 -15.21 -6.09
CA GLU A 14 7.98 -14.90 -5.41
C GLU A 14 8.03 -13.65 -4.53
N ARG A 15 9.14 -12.89 -4.50
CA ARG A 15 9.28 -11.70 -3.65
C ARG A 15 9.19 -10.43 -4.50
N ILE A 16 8.51 -9.40 -3.97
CA ILE A 16 8.50 -8.06 -4.55
C ILE A 16 9.12 -7.13 -3.52
N TYR A 17 10.16 -6.42 -3.92
CA TYR A 17 10.90 -5.46 -3.13
C TYR A 17 10.50 -4.04 -3.52
N VAL A 18 10.47 -3.15 -2.54
CA VAL A 18 10.28 -1.71 -2.75
C VAL A 18 11.62 -1.03 -2.55
N ILE A 19 12.10 -0.31 -3.55
CA ILE A 19 13.27 0.56 -3.47
C ILE A 19 12.75 1.99 -3.37
N LEU A 20 13.24 2.76 -2.40
CA LEU A 20 12.86 4.15 -2.18
C LEU A 20 14.09 5.04 -2.39
N VAL A 21 13.97 6.06 -3.23
CA VAL A 21 15.01 7.08 -3.43
C VAL A 21 14.52 8.38 -2.82
N ALA A 22 15.30 8.91 -1.89
CA ALA A 22 14.98 10.15 -1.20
C ALA A 22 16.16 11.12 -1.22
N GLU A 23 15.84 12.40 -1.34
CA GLU A 23 16.81 13.49 -1.34
C GLU A 23 16.49 14.53 -0.27
N LYS A 24 17.51 15.26 0.16
CA LYS A 24 17.34 16.36 1.10
C LYS A 24 16.61 17.51 0.38
N LYS A 25 15.42 17.86 0.85
CA LYS A 25 14.62 18.97 0.32
C LYS A 25 14.31 20.00 1.39
N SER A 26 14.33 21.28 1.00
CA SER A 26 13.95 22.41 1.85
C SER A 26 12.44 22.41 2.16
N LYS A 27 11.62 21.95 1.21
CA LYS A 27 10.18 21.73 1.36
C LYS A 27 9.81 20.30 0.95
N VAL A 28 8.97 19.65 1.73
CA VAL A 28 8.47 18.30 1.48
C VAL A 28 6.96 18.35 1.62
N SER A 29 6.24 17.92 0.58
CA SER A 29 4.81 17.67 0.69
C SER A 29 4.61 16.33 1.41
N VAL A 30 3.70 16.29 2.37
CA VAL A 30 3.32 15.05 3.05
C VAL A 30 2.22 14.40 2.22
N PRO A 31 2.45 13.22 1.62
CA PRO A 31 1.41 12.51 0.89
C PRO A 31 0.27 12.10 1.84
N GLY A 32 -0.94 11.92 1.30
CA GLY A 32 -2.06 11.39 2.07
C GLY A 32 -1.79 9.96 2.54
N GLU A 33 -2.49 9.51 3.58
CA GLU A 33 -2.30 8.16 4.16
C GLU A 33 -2.41 7.04 3.12
N LEU A 34 -3.38 7.14 2.20
CA LEU A 34 -3.55 6.15 1.14
C LEU A 34 -2.38 6.16 0.15
N ASP A 35 -1.86 7.34 -0.19
CA ASP A 35 -0.72 7.45 -1.09
C ASP A 35 0.54 6.88 -0.42
N LEU A 36 0.73 7.10 0.89
CA LEU A 36 1.80 6.46 1.66
C LEU A 36 1.65 4.92 1.71
N GLU A 37 0.41 4.42 1.76
CA GLU A 37 0.16 2.98 1.73
C GLU A 37 0.39 2.37 0.35
N VAL A 38 0.14 3.10 -0.74
CA VAL A 38 0.28 2.61 -2.12
C VAL A 38 1.70 2.81 -2.67
N GLY A 39 2.37 3.89 -2.28
CA GLY A 39 3.55 4.45 -2.93
C GLY A 39 3.13 5.57 -3.90
N PRO A 40 3.32 6.86 -3.53
CA PRO A 40 2.84 7.98 -4.35
C PRO A 40 3.51 8.02 -5.72
N VAL A 41 4.81 7.76 -5.80
CA VAL A 41 5.57 7.76 -7.05
C VAL A 41 5.24 6.52 -7.86
N LEU A 42 5.09 5.34 -7.23
CA LEU A 42 4.65 4.12 -7.91
C LEU A 42 3.29 4.29 -8.60
N LYS A 43 2.36 4.96 -7.91
CA LYS A 43 1.01 5.26 -8.42
C LYS A 43 1.06 6.26 -9.57
N GLU A 44 1.82 7.35 -9.42
CA GLU A 44 1.98 8.37 -10.45
C GLU A 44 2.56 7.77 -11.74
N LYS A 45 3.62 6.94 -11.63
CA LYS A 45 4.23 6.28 -12.79
C LYS A 45 3.50 5.03 -13.29
N LYS A 46 2.36 4.66 -12.68
CA LYS A 46 1.56 3.47 -12.99
C LYS A 46 2.41 2.19 -13.08
N HIS A 47 3.25 1.95 -12.08
CA HIS A 47 4.24 0.90 -12.13
C HIS A 47 3.62 -0.49 -12.48
N PRO A 48 4.15 -1.26 -13.45
CA PRO A 48 3.52 -2.49 -13.94
C PRO A 48 3.31 -3.57 -12.86
N LEU A 49 4.19 -3.63 -11.85
CA LEU A 49 4.08 -4.54 -10.71
C LEU A 49 3.21 -4.00 -9.56
N LEU A 50 2.71 -2.77 -9.65
CA LEU A 50 1.97 -2.14 -8.56
C LEU A 50 0.71 -2.94 -8.19
N ALA A 51 -0.08 -3.36 -9.17
CA ALA A 51 -1.28 -4.16 -8.92
C ALA A 51 -0.96 -5.46 -8.16
N ALA A 52 0.08 -6.19 -8.60
CA ALA A 52 0.51 -7.42 -7.94
C ALA A 52 1.05 -7.17 -6.51
N TYR A 53 1.77 -6.07 -6.31
CA TYR A 53 2.26 -5.64 -5.00
C TYR A 53 1.10 -5.32 -4.04
N LEU A 54 0.11 -4.54 -4.49
CA LEU A 54 -1.06 -4.17 -3.69
C LEU A 54 -1.94 -5.38 -3.37
N GLU A 55 -2.10 -6.33 -4.30
CA GLU A 55 -2.82 -7.59 -4.04
C GLU A 55 -2.16 -8.39 -2.91
N ARG A 56 -0.82 -8.50 -2.91
CA ARG A 56 -0.08 -9.15 -1.82
C ARG A 56 -0.22 -8.39 -0.50
N LYS A 57 -0.22 -7.06 -0.54
CA LYS A 57 -0.43 -6.23 0.65
C LYS A 57 -1.84 -6.40 1.21
N LYS A 58 -2.86 -6.40 0.36
CA LYS A 58 -4.26 -6.70 0.71
C LYS A 58 -4.39 -8.09 1.35
N LYS A 59 -3.74 -9.11 0.78
CA LYS A 59 -3.72 -10.47 1.35
C LYS A 59 -3.18 -10.48 2.79
N ARG A 60 -2.08 -9.78 3.06
CA ARG A 60 -1.54 -9.65 4.43
C ARG A 60 -2.54 -8.98 5.38
N TYR A 61 -3.23 -7.93 4.93
CA TYR A 61 -4.25 -7.29 5.75
C TYR A 61 -5.46 -8.21 6.01
N LEU A 62 -5.89 -9.00 5.03
CA LEU A 62 -6.93 -10.01 5.23
C LEU A 62 -6.52 -11.07 6.25
N ASP A 63 -5.26 -11.53 6.22
CA ASP A 63 -4.75 -12.50 7.19
C ASP A 63 -4.73 -11.91 8.61
N ILE A 64 -4.32 -10.65 8.75
CA ILE A 64 -4.38 -9.91 10.03
C ILE A 64 -5.83 -9.77 10.50
N TRP A 65 -6.74 -9.34 9.61
CA TRP A 65 -8.16 -9.17 9.93
C TRP A 65 -8.77 -10.48 10.44
N ARG A 66 -8.52 -11.61 9.75
CA ARG A 66 -8.98 -12.94 10.19
C ARG A 66 -8.41 -13.34 11.55
N GLY A 67 -7.15 -13.01 11.82
CA GLY A 67 -6.53 -13.24 13.13
C GLY A 67 -7.23 -12.43 14.24
N LEU A 68 -7.51 -11.15 13.98
CA LEU A 68 -8.22 -10.27 14.90
C LEU A 68 -9.68 -10.69 15.12
N SER A 69 -10.33 -11.33 14.13
CA SER A 69 -11.68 -11.88 14.25
C SER A 69 -11.82 -12.96 15.32
N ARG A 70 -10.72 -13.61 15.70
CA ARG A 70 -10.70 -14.64 16.75
C ARG A 70 -10.49 -14.08 18.16
N SER A 71 -10.10 -12.81 18.30
CA SER A 71 -9.86 -12.17 19.60
C SER A 71 -11.13 -11.51 20.15
N ARG A 72 -11.32 -11.60 21.48
CA ARG A 72 -12.43 -10.96 22.21
C ARG A 72 -12.03 -9.65 22.89
N GLN A 73 -10.79 -9.18 22.70
CA GLN A 73 -10.32 -7.95 23.32
C GLN A 73 -10.93 -6.72 22.61
N PRO A 74 -11.38 -5.68 23.34
CA PRO A 74 -11.90 -4.44 22.73
C PRO A 74 -10.91 -3.77 21.77
N ALA A 75 -9.61 -3.77 22.12
CA ALA A 75 -8.56 -3.26 21.24
C ALA A 75 -8.46 -4.01 19.89
N ALA A 76 -8.84 -5.29 19.85
CA ALA A 76 -8.88 -6.06 18.62
C ALA A 76 -10.05 -5.65 17.72
N ALA A 77 -11.17 -5.16 18.28
CA ALA A 77 -12.31 -4.67 17.51
C ALA A 77 -11.97 -3.35 16.80
N ALA A 78 -11.38 -2.39 17.50
CA ALA A 78 -10.94 -1.12 16.92
C ALA A 78 -9.91 -1.37 15.79
N ARG A 79 -8.88 -2.18 16.08
CA ARG A 79 -7.86 -2.54 15.08
C ARG A 79 -8.45 -3.27 13.87
N ARG A 80 -9.51 -4.06 14.06
CA ARG A 80 -10.20 -4.75 12.96
C ARG A 80 -10.85 -3.76 11.99
N GLN A 81 -11.52 -2.74 12.52
CA GLN A 81 -12.13 -1.67 11.71
C GLN A 81 -11.07 -0.89 10.92
N ASP A 82 -9.92 -0.58 11.54
CA ASP A 82 -8.82 0.10 10.85
C ASP A 82 -8.29 -0.74 9.68
N ILE A 83 -8.09 -2.03 9.89
CA ILE A 83 -7.61 -2.96 8.85
C ILE A 83 -8.65 -3.14 7.75
N GLU A 84 -9.94 -3.22 8.10
CA GLU A 84 -11.04 -3.30 7.12
C GLU A 84 -11.07 -2.07 6.21
N LYS A 85 -10.93 -0.86 6.79
CA LYS A 85 -10.81 0.38 6.02
C LYS A 85 -9.63 0.35 5.05
N LYS A 86 -8.46 -0.13 5.50
CA LYS A 86 -7.27 -0.28 4.64
C LYS A 86 -7.50 -1.27 3.50
N ILE A 87 -8.18 -2.39 3.75
CA ILE A 87 -8.53 -3.37 2.73
C ILE A 87 -9.41 -2.72 1.65
N MET A 88 -10.48 -2.03 2.05
CA MET A 88 -11.39 -1.35 1.12
C MET A 88 -10.67 -0.32 0.25
N GLN A 89 -9.81 0.50 0.87
CA GLN A 89 -9.03 1.50 0.14
C GLN A 89 -8.08 0.86 -0.88
N LEU A 90 -7.41 -0.24 -0.52
CA LEU A 90 -6.54 -0.95 -1.47
C LEU A 90 -7.34 -1.60 -2.62
N GLU A 91 -8.51 -2.15 -2.34
CA GLU A 91 -9.39 -2.74 -3.37
C GLU A 91 -9.81 -1.70 -4.41
N GLU A 92 -10.17 -0.50 -3.97
CA GLU A 92 -10.52 0.60 -4.86
C GLU A 92 -9.35 0.97 -5.77
N VAL A 93 -8.15 1.12 -5.20
CA VAL A 93 -6.94 1.46 -5.98
C VAL A 93 -6.61 0.35 -6.99
N ILE A 94 -6.66 -0.92 -6.59
CA ILE A 94 -6.42 -2.05 -7.48
C ILE A 94 -7.42 -2.06 -8.64
N ARG A 95 -8.71 -1.82 -8.37
CA ARG A 95 -9.75 -1.73 -9.39
C ARG A 95 -9.46 -0.60 -10.38
N CYS A 96 -9.02 0.57 -9.91
CA CYS A 96 -8.66 1.68 -10.79
C CYS A 96 -7.44 1.33 -11.68
N LEU A 97 -6.45 0.63 -11.13
CA LEU A 97 -5.27 0.18 -11.88
C LEU A 97 -5.61 -0.88 -12.94
N SER A 98 -6.60 -1.74 -12.68
CA SER A 98 -7.03 -2.76 -13.65
C SER A 98 -7.81 -2.18 -14.83
N HIS A 99 -8.56 -1.09 -14.62
CA HIS A 99 -9.31 -0.40 -15.69
C HIS A 99 -8.40 0.48 -16.57
N ALA A 100 -7.28 0.97 -16.02
CA ALA A 100 -6.30 1.76 -16.77
C ALA A 100 -5.42 0.95 -17.76
N LYS A 101 -5.58 -0.38 -17.82
CA LYS A 101 -4.91 -1.28 -18.78
C LYS A 101 -5.76 -1.57 -20.04
N LYS A 102 -6.93 -0.95 -20.19
CA LYS A 102 -7.79 -1.07 -21.39
C LYS A 102 -7.59 0.11 -22.34
#